data_AF-B4DVW0-F1
#
_entry.id   AF-B4DVW0-F1
#
_cell.length_a   1.000
_cell.length_b   1.000
_cell.length_c   1.000
_cell.angle_alpha   90.00
_cell.angle_beta   90.00
_cell.angle_gamma   90.00
#
_symmetry.space_group_name_H-M   'P 1'
#
loop_
_entity.id
_entity.type
_entity.pdbx_description
1 polymer ?
#
loop_
_entity_poly.entity_id
_entity_poly.type
_entity_poly.pdbx_seq_one_letter_code
_entity_poly.pdbx_strand_id
1 'polypeptide(L)'
;MQSGTHWRVLGLCLLSVGVWGQDGNEEMGGITQTPYKVSISGTTVILTCPQYPGSEILWQHNDKNIGGDEDDKNIGSDEDHLSLKEFSELEQSGYYVCYPRGSKPEDANFYLYLRARGNPGLQNRYHRLFREDHSKGHSQ
;
A
#
# COMPACT_ATOMS: atom_id res chain seq x y z
N MET A 1 46.02 -39.58 -40.46
CA MET A 1 46.41 -38.17 -40.71
C MET A 1 45.17 -37.40 -41.15
N GLN A 2 45.09 -36.11 -40.79
CA GLN A 2 44.03 -35.12 -41.07
C GLN A 2 42.74 -35.30 -40.23
N SER A 3 42.48 -34.51 -39.19
CA SER A 3 42.29 -33.04 -39.10
C SER A 3 41.12 -32.54 -39.94
N GLY A 4 40.12 -31.94 -39.28
CA GLY A 4 39.02 -31.24 -39.94
C GLY A 4 37.75 -31.10 -39.09
N THR A 5 37.80 -30.37 -37.97
CA THR A 5 37.21 -29.02 -37.82
C THR A 5 35.88 -29.05 -37.04
N HIS A 6 35.98 -28.63 -35.78
CA HIS A 6 34.87 -28.32 -34.89
C HIS A 6 34.00 -27.19 -35.45
N TRP A 7 32.69 -27.41 -35.53
CA TRP A 7 31.71 -26.32 -35.46
C TRP A 7 31.02 -26.42 -34.11
N ARG A 8 31.52 -25.63 -33.16
CA ARG A 8 30.85 -25.35 -31.90
C ARG A 8 29.55 -24.63 -32.25
N VAL A 9 28.43 -25.34 -32.25
CA VAL A 9 27.12 -24.70 -32.08
C VAL A 9 27.10 -24.20 -30.64
N LEU A 10 27.63 -22.99 -30.43
CA LEU A 10 27.41 -22.21 -29.22
C LEU A 10 25.95 -21.77 -29.24
N GLY A 11 25.07 -22.71 -28.91
CA GLY A 11 23.68 -22.44 -28.54
C GLY A 11 23.67 -21.73 -27.19
N LEU A 12 24.00 -20.44 -27.21
CA LEU A 12 23.69 -19.50 -26.16
C LEU A 12 22.17 -19.37 -26.10
N CYS A 13 21.52 -20.32 -25.44
CA CYS A 13 20.18 -20.11 -24.91
C CYS A 13 20.30 -19.03 -23.83
N LEU A 14 20.19 -17.77 -24.25
CA LEU A 14 19.88 -16.65 -23.39
C LEU A 14 18.54 -17.00 -22.73
N LEU A 15 18.60 -17.45 -21.49
CA LEU A 15 17.45 -17.49 -20.60
C LEU A 15 17.01 -16.04 -20.42
N SER A 16 16.11 -15.59 -21.30
CA SER A 16 15.36 -14.35 -21.15
C SER A 16 14.45 -14.53 -19.94
N VAL A 17 15.02 -14.36 -18.75
CA VAL A 17 14.25 -14.10 -17.55
C VAL A 17 13.65 -12.72 -17.77
N GLY A 18 12.40 -12.68 -18.20
CA GLY A 18 11.60 -11.46 -18.19
C GLY A 18 11.42 -11.03 -16.74
N VAL A 19 12.34 -10.22 -16.23
CA VAL A 19 12.09 -9.36 -15.07
C VAL A 19 11.14 -8.27 -15.58
N TRP A 20 9.84 -8.43 -15.27
CA TRP A 20 8.93 -7.28 -15.21
C TRP A 20 9.27 -6.50 -13.95
N GLY A 21 10.34 -5.72 -14.01
CA GLY A 21 10.56 -4.55 -13.17
C GLY A 21 10.10 -3.36 -13.98
N GLN A 22 8.85 -2.94 -13.80
CA GLN A 22 8.37 -1.67 -14.33
C GLN A 22 8.52 -0.63 -13.23
N ASP A 23 9.74 -0.10 -13.12
CA ASP A 23 10.04 1.12 -12.38
C ASP A 23 9.56 2.30 -13.23
N GLY A 24 8.24 2.52 -13.28
CA GLY A 24 7.62 3.62 -14.02
C GLY A 24 7.40 4.82 -13.12
N ASN A 25 8.40 5.70 -13.05
CA ASN A 25 8.23 7.08 -12.59
C ASN A 25 8.23 8.00 -13.82
N GLU A 26 7.05 8.44 -14.28
CA GLU A 26 6.89 9.71 -15.02
C GLU A 26 5.39 10.05 -15.28
N GLU A 27 4.90 11.02 -14.50
CA GLU A 27 4.11 12.21 -14.90
C GLU A 27 3.09 12.15 -16.06
N MET A 28 2.08 11.27 -16.00
CA MET A 28 0.89 11.44 -16.85
C MET A 28 -0.08 12.46 -16.22
N GLY A 29 -0.18 13.64 -16.82
CA GLY A 29 -1.11 14.72 -16.43
C GLY A 29 -2.58 14.32 -16.58
N GLY A 30 -3.15 13.79 -15.50
CA GLY A 30 -4.58 13.62 -15.29
C GLY A 30 -4.79 13.13 -13.87
N ILE A 31 -5.01 14.06 -12.91
CA ILE A 31 -5.26 13.80 -11.48
C ILE A 31 -4.74 12.42 -11.05
N THR A 32 -3.42 12.25 -11.07
CA THR A 32 -2.77 11.03 -10.61
C THR A 32 -3.06 10.93 -9.13
N GLN A 33 -4.14 10.22 -8.78
CA GLN A 33 -4.46 9.90 -7.41
C GLN A 33 -3.25 9.15 -6.86
N THR A 34 -2.50 9.83 -6.02
CA THR A 34 -1.34 9.25 -5.37
C THR A 34 -1.82 8.08 -4.53
N PRO A 35 -1.14 6.93 -4.58
CA PRO A 35 -1.52 5.78 -3.78
C PRO A 35 -1.26 6.02 -2.30
N TYR A 36 -2.07 5.42 -1.41
CA TYR A 36 -1.75 5.38 0.03
C TYR A 36 -0.35 4.82 0.23
N LYS A 37 0.44 5.49 1.07
CA LYS A 37 1.73 4.98 1.50
C LYS A 37 1.54 4.20 2.79
N VAL A 38 1.94 2.93 2.76
CA VAL A 38 1.84 2.01 3.90
C VAL A 38 3.26 1.69 4.35
N SER A 39 3.61 2.04 5.58
CA SER A 39 4.89 1.72 6.20
C SER A 39 4.65 0.75 7.36
N ILE A 40 5.35 -0.39 7.34
CA ILE A 40 5.21 -1.42 8.37
C ILE A 40 6.55 -1.62 9.04
N SER A 41 6.62 -1.31 10.32
CA SER A 41 7.83 -1.45 11.14
C SER A 41 7.53 -2.28 12.38
N GLY A 42 8.00 -3.53 12.40
CA GLY A 42 7.68 -4.49 13.47
C GLY A 42 6.18 -4.76 13.53
N THR A 43 5.56 -4.40 14.67
CA THR A 43 4.10 -4.46 14.89
C THR A 43 3.40 -3.13 14.65
N THR A 44 4.11 -2.08 14.23
CA THR A 44 3.50 -0.77 13.98
C THR A 44 3.22 -0.60 12.50
N VAL A 45 2.00 -0.20 12.16
CA VAL A 45 1.61 0.19 10.79
C VAL A 45 1.37 1.69 10.77
N ILE A 46 1.95 2.37 9.79
CA ILE A 46 1.74 3.79 9.54
C ILE A 46 1.13 3.94 8.14
N LEU A 47 -0.06 4.51 8.09
CA LEU A 47 -0.75 4.89 6.85
C LEU A 47 -0.52 6.37 6.60
N THR A 48 -0.26 6.75 5.35
CA THR A 48 -0.18 8.16 4.95
C THR A 48 -1.23 8.44 3.90
N CYS A 49 -2.05 9.46 4.16
CA CYS A 49 -3.05 9.93 3.22
C CYS A 49 -2.34 10.58 2.03
N PRO A 50 -2.61 10.12 0.80
CA PRO A 50 -1.92 10.64 -0.37
C PRO A 50 -2.46 11.99 -0.86
N GLN A 51 -3.63 12.40 -0.36
CA GLN A 51 -4.39 13.55 -0.82
C GLN A 51 -4.49 14.62 0.28
N TYR A 52 -4.82 15.84 -0.13
CA TYR A 52 -5.14 16.99 0.74
C TYR A 52 -3.98 17.55 1.58
N PRO A 53 -2.85 17.96 0.96
CA PRO A 53 -1.76 18.59 1.70
C PRO A 53 -2.23 19.87 2.41
N GLY A 54 -1.88 20.02 3.69
CA GLY A 54 -2.24 21.18 4.51
C GLY A 54 -3.68 21.22 5.02
N SER A 55 -4.47 20.18 4.78
CA SER A 55 -5.79 20.00 5.39
C SER A 55 -5.70 19.10 6.61
N GLU A 56 -6.56 19.32 7.61
CA GLU A 56 -6.73 18.36 8.71
C GLU A 56 -7.39 17.09 8.17
N ILE A 57 -6.73 15.94 8.33
CA ILE A 57 -7.23 14.66 7.82
C ILE A 57 -7.98 13.91 8.92
N LEU A 58 -9.12 13.36 8.55
CA LEU A 58 -9.89 12.42 9.36
C LEU A 58 -9.80 11.02 8.75
N TRP A 59 -9.78 10.02 9.62
CA TRP A 59 -9.66 8.62 9.25
C TRP A 59 -10.89 7.83 9.65
N GLN A 60 -11.27 6.88 8.80
CA GLN A 60 -12.33 5.94 9.08
C GLN A 60 -11.83 4.52 8.79
N HIS A 61 -12.15 3.59 9.69
CA HIS A 61 -11.87 2.16 9.57
C HIS A 61 -13.19 1.39 9.68
N ASN A 62 -13.53 0.60 8.64
CA ASN A 62 -14.78 -0.17 8.56
C ASN A 62 -16.02 0.66 8.97
N ASP A 63 -16.15 1.85 8.38
CA ASP A 63 -17.23 2.83 8.65
C ASP A 63 -17.22 3.48 10.05
N LYS A 64 -16.23 3.19 10.90
CA LYS A 64 -16.02 3.84 12.22
C LYS A 64 -14.92 4.88 12.12
N ASN A 65 -15.19 6.12 12.54
CA ASN A 65 -14.15 7.16 12.65
C ASN A 65 -13.11 6.73 13.69
N ILE A 66 -11.84 6.92 13.38
CA ILE A 66 -10.69 6.58 14.24
C ILE A 66 -9.65 7.70 14.25
N GLY A 67 -8.69 7.66 15.19
CA GLY A 67 -7.58 8.61 15.26
C GLY A 67 -7.90 9.94 15.94
N GLY A 68 -9.08 10.08 16.54
CA GLY A 68 -9.39 11.16 17.47
C GLY A 68 -8.94 10.85 18.92
N ASP A 69 -9.51 11.56 19.90
CA ASP A 69 -9.35 11.30 21.34
C ASP A 69 -10.09 10.02 21.78
N GLU A 70 -9.82 8.90 21.12
CA GLU A 70 -10.32 7.59 21.58
C GLU A 70 -9.55 7.11 22.82
N ASP A 71 -10.18 6.22 23.58
CA ASP A 71 -9.56 5.56 24.73
C ASP A 71 -8.34 4.71 24.31
N ASP A 72 -8.28 4.31 23.03
CA ASP A 72 -7.21 3.49 22.49
C ASP A 72 -5.94 4.32 22.18
N LYS A 73 -4.99 4.27 23.12
CA LYS A 73 -3.67 4.92 23.01
C LYS A 73 -2.75 4.32 21.94
N ASN A 74 -3.15 3.21 21.32
CA ASN A 74 -2.39 2.59 20.24
C ASN A 74 -2.75 3.15 18.86
N ILE A 75 -3.81 3.93 18.75
CA ILE A 75 -4.21 4.60 17.51
C ILE A 75 -3.95 6.10 17.66
N GLY A 76 -3.08 6.65 16.81
CA GLY A 76 -2.77 8.09 16.77
C GLY A 76 -2.87 8.64 15.36
N SER A 77 -3.50 9.80 15.20
CA SER A 77 -3.55 10.53 13.93
C SER A 77 -2.76 11.81 14.06
N ASP A 78 -1.82 12.04 13.15
CA ASP A 78 -0.96 13.22 13.11
C ASP A 78 -0.93 13.74 11.67
N GLU A 79 -1.43 14.96 11.43
CA GLU A 79 -1.47 15.59 10.10
C GLU A 79 -2.12 14.70 9.03
N ASP A 80 -1.34 14.08 8.15
CA ASP A 80 -1.72 13.16 7.09
C ASP A 80 -1.37 11.69 7.40
N HIS A 81 -0.87 11.40 8.59
CA HIS A 81 -0.45 10.08 9.04
C HIS A 81 -1.42 9.47 10.06
N LEU A 82 -1.66 8.16 9.94
CA LEU A 82 -2.34 7.35 10.94
C LEU A 82 -1.40 6.26 11.41
N SER A 83 -1.06 6.30 12.70
CA SER A 83 -0.20 5.34 13.39
C SER A 83 -1.03 4.32 14.15
N LEU A 84 -0.89 3.05 13.78
CA LEU A 84 -1.50 1.89 14.44
C LEU A 84 -0.39 1.10 15.13
N LYS A 85 -0.21 1.32 16.44
CA LYS A 85 0.73 0.55 17.27
C LYS A 85 0.13 -0.80 17.62
N GLU A 86 0.99 -1.80 17.78
CA GLU A 86 0.60 -3.17 18.15
C GLU A 86 -0.48 -3.77 17.22
N PHE A 87 -0.25 -3.68 15.92
CA PHE A 87 -1.21 -4.04 14.89
C PHE A 87 -1.76 -5.46 15.04
N SER A 88 -3.08 -5.58 15.17
CA SER A 88 -3.82 -6.84 15.28
C SER A 88 -4.47 -7.19 13.94
N GLU A 89 -4.07 -8.29 13.31
CA GLU A 89 -4.68 -8.74 12.03
C GLU A 89 -6.20 -8.94 12.18
N LEU A 90 -6.66 -9.41 13.35
CA LEU A 90 -8.06 -9.73 13.55
C LEU A 90 -8.93 -8.46 13.72
N GLU A 91 -8.41 -7.45 14.40
CA GLU A 91 -9.19 -6.28 14.80
C GLU A 91 -8.97 -5.08 13.87
N GLN A 92 -7.77 -4.91 13.34
CA GLN A 92 -7.37 -3.74 12.55
C GLN A 92 -7.19 -4.05 11.07
N SER A 93 -7.48 -5.28 10.61
CA SER A 93 -7.66 -5.49 9.17
C SER A 93 -9.01 -4.91 8.71
N GLY A 94 -9.06 -4.43 7.47
CA GLY A 94 -10.30 -3.90 6.90
C GLY A 94 -10.06 -2.71 5.98
N TYR A 95 -11.15 -2.00 5.72
CA TYR A 95 -11.14 -0.81 4.87
C TYR A 95 -10.78 0.42 5.69
N TYR A 96 -9.82 1.18 5.17
CA TYR A 96 -9.40 2.47 5.66
C TYR A 96 -9.68 3.53 4.60
N VAL A 97 -10.12 4.69 5.04
CA VAL A 97 -10.28 5.86 4.17
C VAL A 97 -9.88 7.12 4.91
N CYS A 98 -9.16 8.00 4.22
CA CYS A 98 -8.88 9.34 4.68
C CYS A 98 -9.73 10.36 3.90
N TYR A 99 -10.18 11.40 4.59
CA TYR A 99 -10.91 12.52 3.99
C TYR A 99 -10.61 13.81 4.76
N PRO A 100 -10.65 14.98 4.10
CA PRO A 100 -10.32 16.23 4.77
C PRO A 100 -11.48 16.66 5.67
N ARG A 101 -11.17 17.33 6.76
CA ARG A 101 -12.17 17.86 7.68
C ARG A 101 -13.14 18.80 6.96
N GLY A 102 -14.43 18.57 7.19
CA GLY A 102 -15.51 19.28 6.50
C GLY A 102 -16.03 18.57 5.24
N SER A 103 -15.34 17.53 4.76
CA SER A 103 -15.88 16.58 3.78
C SER A 103 -16.49 15.38 4.49
N LYS A 104 -17.29 14.62 3.74
CA LYS A 104 -17.92 13.41 4.23
C LYS A 104 -17.14 12.18 3.76
N PRO A 105 -17.05 11.11 4.57
CA PRO A 105 -16.40 9.87 4.14
C PRO A 105 -17.06 9.26 2.90
N GLU A 106 -18.39 9.43 2.72
CA GLU A 106 -19.09 8.96 1.52
C GLU A 106 -18.65 9.63 0.21
N ASP A 107 -18.03 10.81 0.28
CA ASP A 107 -17.50 11.53 -0.88
C ASP A 107 -16.05 11.09 -1.21
N ALA A 108 -15.43 10.30 -0.33
CA ALA A 108 -14.08 9.82 -0.53
C ALA A 108 -14.07 8.67 -1.55
N ASN A 109 -13.40 8.90 -2.68
CA ASN A 109 -13.34 7.92 -3.77
C ASN A 109 -12.20 6.90 -3.63
N PHE A 110 -11.39 6.99 -2.57
CA PHE A 110 -10.14 6.25 -2.46
C PHE A 110 -10.04 5.49 -1.14
N TYR A 111 -10.35 4.20 -1.19
CA TYR A 111 -10.32 3.28 -0.06
C TYR A 111 -9.07 2.40 -0.10
N LEU A 112 -8.49 2.13 1.07
CA LEU A 112 -7.41 1.18 1.27
C LEU A 112 -7.94 -0.05 2.00
N TYR A 113 -7.91 -1.22 1.39
CA TYR A 113 -8.06 -2.46 2.13
C TYR A 113 -6.72 -2.90 2.70
N LEU A 114 -6.58 -2.86 4.02
CA LEU A 114 -5.38 -3.27 4.74
C LEU A 114 -5.60 -4.65 5.38
N ARG A 115 -4.71 -5.59 5.06
CA ARG A 115 -4.58 -6.86 5.76
C ARG A 115 -3.12 -7.18 5.96
N ALA A 116 -2.63 -7.04 7.17
CA ALA A 116 -1.25 -7.33 7.53
C ALA A 116 -1.21 -8.35 8.66
N ARG A 117 -0.30 -9.33 8.57
CA ARG A 117 -0.07 -10.24 9.68
C ARG A 117 0.91 -9.60 10.65
N GLY A 118 0.40 -8.98 11.71
CA GLY A 118 1.20 -8.64 12.87
C GLY A 118 1.68 -9.95 13.50
N ASN A 119 2.92 -10.34 13.24
CA ASN A 119 3.46 -11.56 13.83
C ASN A 119 4.27 -11.17 15.08
N PRO A 120 3.72 -11.25 16.30
CA PRO A 120 4.45 -10.88 17.51
C PRO A 120 5.67 -11.79 17.79
N GLY A 121 5.83 -12.89 17.04
CA GLY A 121 6.87 -13.90 17.25
C GLY A 121 7.82 -14.16 16.08
N LEU A 122 7.78 -13.41 14.96
CA LEU A 122 8.73 -13.61 13.87
C LEU A 122 9.20 -12.27 13.29
N GLN A 123 10.36 -11.82 13.77
CA GLN A 123 11.26 -11.04 12.93
C GLN A 123 11.54 -11.86 11.66
N ASN A 124 11.44 -11.24 10.49
CA ASN A 124 11.82 -11.77 9.18
C ASN A 124 10.86 -12.78 8.52
N ARG A 125 9.68 -12.31 8.09
CA ARG A 125 9.13 -12.68 6.77
C ARG A 125 7.95 -11.79 6.37
N TYR A 126 8.24 -10.75 5.58
CA TYR A 126 7.22 -9.92 4.95
C TYR A 126 6.57 -10.73 3.82
N HIS A 127 5.34 -11.21 4.04
CA HIS A 127 4.51 -11.81 3.00
C HIS A 127 3.56 -10.74 2.43
N ARG A 128 3.85 -10.34 1.19
CA ARG A 128 2.97 -9.88 0.12
C ARG A 128 1.56 -9.40 0.55
N LEU A 129 1.41 -8.08 0.66
CA LEU A 129 0.11 -7.40 0.67
C LEU A 129 -0.57 -7.63 -0.69
N PHE A 130 -1.80 -8.16 -0.68
CA PHE A 130 -2.71 -8.04 -1.82
C PHE A 130 -3.36 -6.66 -1.74
N ARG A 131 -3.16 -5.88 -2.81
CA ARG A 131 -3.67 -4.52 -2.96
C ARG A 131 -4.77 -4.59 -4.02
N GLU A 132 -6.02 -4.49 -3.59
CA GLU A 132 -7.17 -4.32 -4.49
C GLU A 132 -7.67 -2.89 -4.38
N ASP A 133 -7.42 -2.11 -5.43
CA ASP A 133 -7.86 -0.72 -5.55
C ASP A 133 -9.23 -0.73 -6.24
N HIS A 134 -10.30 -0.50 -5.48
CA HIS A 134 -11.65 -0.48 -6.02
C HIS A 134 -12.06 0.97 -6.31
N SER A 135 -11.57 1.52 -7.41
CA SER A 135 -12.02 2.80 -7.94
C SER A 135 -13.48 2.65 -8.40
N LYS A 136 -14.44 3.25 -7.67
CA LYS A 136 -15.83 3.37 -8.14
C LYS A 136 -15.86 4.40 -9.27
N GLY A 137 -15.76 3.91 -10.51
CA GLY A 137 -16.04 4.72 -11.69
C GLY A 137 -17.50 5.15 -11.69
N HIS A 138 -17.76 6.43 -11.44
CA HIS A 138 -19.01 7.06 -11.83
C HIS A 138 -19.05 7.12 -13.37
N SER A 139 -19.86 6.25 -13.98
CA SER A 139 -20.20 6.32 -15.39
C SER A 139 -21.44 7.22 -15.54
N GLN A 140 -21.23 8.32 -16.27
CA GLN A 140 -22.17 9.20 -17.01
C GLN A 140 -23.61 9.35 -16.51
#